data_AF-A0A4Z2ELV7-F1
#
_entry.id   AF-A0A4Z2ELV7-F1
#
_cell.length_a   1.000
_cell.length_b   1.000
_cell.length_c   1.000
_cell.angle_alpha   90.00
_cell.angle_beta   90.00
_cell.angle_gamma   90.00
#
_symmetry.space_group_name_H-M   'P 1'
#
loop_
_entity.id
_entity.type
_entity.pdbx_description
1 polymer ?
#
loop_
_entity_poly.entity_id
_entity_poly.type
_entity_poly.pdbx_seq_one_letter_code
_entity_poly.pdbx_strand_id
1 'polypeptide(L)'
;MTNNTESGLLVWGPEDYVIPPQGEAVLFVVTNFLETPNQKLGHCAESRKVLNGHCRGDDDCEEGEMVAAGNGIMSGRCLRKDDNLTSTCEIYGWCPIERHFKPK
;
A
#
# COMPACT_ATOMS: atom_id res chain seq x y z
N MET A 1 -16.38 -3.64 16.91
CA MET A 1 -15.85 -2.36 17.42
C MET A 1 -14.34 -2.42 17.28
N THR A 2 -13.72 -1.41 16.70
CA THR A 2 -12.26 -1.31 16.50
C THR A 2 -11.77 0.00 17.07
N ASN A 3 -10.57 0.02 17.66
CA ASN A 3 -9.98 1.23 18.22
C ASN A 3 -8.55 1.37 17.68
N ASN A 4 -8.36 2.22 16.68
CA ASN A 4 -7.07 2.47 16.04
C ASN A 4 -6.58 3.88 16.36
N THR A 5 -5.26 4.07 16.47
CA THR A 5 -4.64 5.39 16.66
C THR A 5 -4.87 6.33 15.48
N GLU A 6 -5.06 5.80 14.27
CA GLU A 6 -5.28 6.61 13.06
C GLU A 6 -6.76 6.98 12.85
N SER A 7 -7.69 6.03 13.08
CA SER A 7 -9.12 6.19 12.77
C SER A 7 -10.03 6.34 14.01
N GLY A 8 -9.50 6.19 15.23
CA GLY A 8 -10.26 6.27 16.48
C GLY A 8 -11.14 5.04 16.76
N LEU A 9 -12.18 5.23 17.58
CA LEU A 9 -13.18 4.21 17.88
C LEU A 9 -14.24 4.15 16.78
N LEU A 10 -14.33 3.00 16.11
CA LEU A 10 -15.32 2.71 15.07
C LEU A 10 -16.20 1.53 15.46
N VAL A 11 -17.52 1.68 15.29
CA VAL A 11 -18.49 0.58 15.40
C VAL A 11 -18.73 0.05 14.00
N TRP A 12 -18.66 -1.27 13.82
CA TRP A 12 -18.80 -1.93 12.52
C TRP A 12 -20.18 -2.60 12.43
N GLY A 13 -20.94 -2.26 11.40
CA GLY A 13 -22.19 -2.92 11.03
C GLY A 13 -21.98 -4.00 9.96
N PRO A 14 -22.99 -4.84 9.66
CA PRO A 14 -22.94 -5.81 8.57
C PRO A 14 -22.52 -5.20 7.22
N GLU A 15 -22.86 -3.94 6.99
CA GLU A 15 -22.47 -3.15 5.82
C GLU A 15 -20.95 -2.94 5.69
N ASP A 16 -20.21 -3.03 6.79
CA ASP A 16 -18.76 -2.81 6.82
C ASP A 16 -17.97 -4.12 6.74
N TYR A 17 -18.44 -5.20 7.38
CA TYR A 17 -17.68 -6.45 7.48
C TYR A 17 -18.17 -7.59 6.57
N VAL A 18 -19.33 -7.47 5.92
CA VAL A 18 -19.84 -8.48 4.96
C VAL A 18 -19.61 -8.01 3.54
N ILE A 19 -18.69 -8.67 2.83
CA ILE A 19 -18.27 -8.28 1.46
C ILE A 19 -18.20 -9.51 0.55
N PRO A 20 -18.94 -9.58 -0.57
CA PRO A 20 -20.02 -8.66 -0.98
C PRO A 20 -21.25 -8.78 -0.07
N PRO A 21 -22.17 -7.79 -0.09
CA PRO A 21 -23.36 -7.80 0.78
C PRO A 21 -24.36 -8.92 0.46
N GLN A 22 -24.28 -9.52 -0.74
CA GLN A 22 -25.09 -10.67 -1.14
C GLN A 22 -24.20 -11.66 -1.90
N GLY A 23 -24.24 -12.92 -1.48
CA GLY A 23 -23.65 -14.07 -2.16
C GLY A 23 -24.65 -15.21 -2.15
N GLU A 24 -24.62 -16.09 -3.16
CA GLU A 24 -25.64 -17.14 -3.29
C GLU A 24 -25.70 -18.06 -2.06
N ALA A 25 -24.57 -18.67 -1.69
CA ALA A 25 -24.47 -19.62 -0.58
C ALA A 25 -23.14 -19.48 0.20
N VAL A 26 -22.53 -18.29 0.17
CA VAL A 26 -21.26 -18.00 0.83
C VAL A 26 -21.40 -16.71 1.65
N LEU A 27 -20.91 -16.76 2.88
CA LEU A 27 -20.78 -15.60 3.76
C LEU A 27 -19.30 -15.32 3.99
N PHE A 28 -18.85 -14.12 3.65
CA PHE A 28 -17.51 -13.63 3.96
C PHE A 28 -17.59 -12.56 5.06
N VAL A 29 -16.78 -12.74 6.11
CA VAL A 29 -16.74 -11.83 7.27
C VAL A 29 -15.31 -11.33 7.43
N VAL A 30 -15.14 -10.01 7.35
CA VAL A 30 -13.87 -9.34 7.62
C VAL A 30 -13.57 -9.42 9.12
N THR A 31 -12.46 -10.07 9.47
CA THR A 31 -12.02 -10.24 10.87
C THR A 31 -10.82 -9.36 11.21
N ASN A 32 -10.09 -8.90 10.21
CA ASN A 32 -8.96 -8.00 10.34
C ASN A 32 -8.88 -7.09 9.10
N PHE A 33 -8.47 -5.84 9.27
CA PHE A 33 -8.38 -4.87 8.19
C PHE A 33 -7.16 -3.96 8.38
N LEU A 34 -6.59 -3.52 7.27
CA LEU A 34 -5.53 -2.53 7.23
C LEU A 34 -6.00 -1.41 6.30
N GLU A 35 -6.12 -0.20 6.85
CA GLU A 35 -6.62 0.95 6.12
C GLU A 35 -5.45 1.84 5.66
N THR A 36 -5.53 2.35 4.43
CA THR A 36 -4.64 3.41 3.94
C THR A 36 -5.51 4.58 3.49
N PRO A 37 -5.88 5.50 4.39
CA PRO A 37 -6.83 6.56 4.06
C PRO A 37 -6.19 7.62 3.14
N ASN A 38 -7.03 8.32 2.38
CA ASN A 38 -6.65 9.46 1.55
C ASN A 38 -5.61 9.14 0.46
N GLN A 39 -5.60 7.92 -0.07
CA GLN A 39 -4.82 7.62 -1.26
C GLN A 39 -5.29 8.47 -2.44
N LYS A 40 -4.33 9.03 -3.17
CA LYS A 40 -4.54 9.78 -4.41
C LYS A 40 -3.52 9.32 -5.44
N LEU A 41 -3.87 9.47 -6.70
CA LEU A 41 -2.92 9.23 -7.78
C LEU A 41 -1.78 10.27 -7.70
N GLY A 42 -0.54 9.80 -7.67
CA GLY A 42 0.62 10.66 -7.53
C GLY A 42 1.93 9.88 -7.47
N HIS A 43 3.02 10.58 -7.13
CA HIS A 43 4.34 9.99 -6.98
C HIS A 43 4.68 9.71 -5.52
N CYS A 44 5.19 8.52 -5.23
CA CYS A 44 5.70 8.15 -3.91
C CYS A 44 6.73 7.02 -4.01
N ALA A 45 7.43 6.75 -2.91
CA ALA A 45 8.35 5.63 -2.81
C ALA A 45 7.62 4.29 -2.85
N GLU A 46 8.16 3.33 -3.59
CA GLU A 46 7.70 1.93 -3.58
C GLU A 46 7.95 1.27 -2.20
N SER A 47 7.23 0.18 -1.94
CA SER A 47 7.33 -0.59 -0.72
C SER A 47 8.68 -1.29 -0.65
N ARG A 48 9.32 -1.21 0.53
CA ARG A 48 10.56 -1.94 0.81
C ARG A 48 10.40 -3.46 0.72
N LYS A 49 9.18 -3.99 0.73
CA LYS A 49 8.95 -5.43 0.56
C LYS A 49 8.98 -5.87 -0.90
N VAL A 50 8.87 -4.93 -1.83
CA VAL A 50 8.88 -5.20 -3.27
C VAL A 50 10.33 -5.14 -3.73
N LEU A 51 10.95 -6.31 -3.89
CA LEU A 51 12.36 -6.42 -4.27
C LEU A 51 12.65 -5.76 -5.62
N ASN A 52 11.72 -5.84 -6.57
CA ASN A 52 11.82 -5.22 -7.90
C ASN A 52 11.69 -3.69 -7.86
N GLY A 53 11.34 -3.11 -6.70
CA GLY A 53 11.32 -1.67 -6.49
C GLY A 53 12.55 -1.15 -5.77
N HIS A 54 13.53 -2.01 -5.44
CA HIS A 54 14.79 -1.57 -4.83
C HIS A 54 15.72 -1.00 -5.89
N CYS A 55 16.39 0.09 -5.54
CA CYS A 55 17.35 0.74 -6.42
C CYS A 55 18.59 1.13 -5.63
N ARG A 56 19.73 1.23 -6.30
CA ARG A 56 20.92 1.91 -5.79
C ARG A 56 21.05 3.28 -6.43
N GLY A 57 20.74 3.42 -7.71
CA GLY A 57 20.72 4.69 -8.44
C GLY A 57 19.50 4.83 -9.33
N ASP A 58 19.37 5.98 -9.99
CA ASP A 58 18.25 6.27 -10.90
C ASP A 58 18.24 5.29 -12.09
N ASP A 59 19.41 4.81 -12.53
CA ASP A 59 19.57 3.83 -13.61
C ASP A 59 18.90 2.47 -13.31
N ASP A 60 18.65 2.14 -12.04
CA ASP A 60 17.95 0.90 -11.66
C ASP A 60 16.42 1.05 -11.76
N CYS A 61 15.91 2.26 -11.97
CA CYS A 61 14.49 2.57 -12.09
C CYS A 61 14.17 2.92 -13.54
N GLU A 62 13.69 1.95 -14.33
CA GLU A 62 13.36 2.21 -15.74
C GLU A 62 12.03 2.98 -15.85
N GLU A 63 12.09 4.22 -16.35
CA GLU A 63 10.90 5.07 -16.48
C GLU A 63 9.83 4.42 -17.38
N GLY A 64 8.60 4.35 -16.88
CA GLY A 64 7.46 3.77 -17.61
C GLY A 64 7.26 2.27 -17.39
N GLU A 65 8.20 1.58 -16.75
CA GLU A 65 8.06 0.16 -16.41
C GLU A 65 7.21 -0.06 -15.15
N MET A 66 6.36 -1.09 -15.18
CA MET A 66 5.59 -1.48 -14.00
C MET A 66 6.47 -2.27 -13.03
N VAL A 67 6.37 -1.94 -11.75
CA VAL A 67 7.03 -2.75 -10.72
C VAL A 67 6.29 -4.07 -10.59
N ALA A 68 6.91 -5.18 -10.98
CA ALA A 68 6.29 -6.50 -10.89
C ALA A 68 5.96 -6.86 -9.42
N ALA A 69 4.68 -7.15 -9.16
CA ALA A 69 4.10 -7.31 -7.82
C ALA A 69 4.26 -6.08 -6.89
N GLY A 70 4.40 -4.88 -7.48
CA GLY A 70 4.47 -3.60 -6.79
C GLY A 70 3.15 -2.81 -6.85
N ASN A 71 3.26 -1.51 -6.62
CA ASN A 71 2.11 -0.61 -6.40
C ASN A 71 1.95 0.45 -7.51
N GLY A 72 2.81 0.46 -8.54
CA GLY A 72 2.76 1.46 -9.60
C GLY A 72 3.81 1.31 -10.69
N ILE A 73 3.95 2.38 -11.48
CA ILE A 73 4.87 2.51 -12.61
C ILE A 73 6.07 3.34 -12.19
N MET A 74 7.29 2.91 -12.46
CA MET A 74 8.51 3.65 -12.10
C MET A 74 8.59 5.00 -12.84
N SER A 75 9.01 6.05 -12.14
CA SER A 75 9.20 7.40 -12.70
C SER A 75 10.62 7.68 -13.20
N GLY A 76 11.55 6.72 -13.09
CA GLY A 76 12.95 6.94 -13.44
C GLY A 76 13.85 7.38 -12.29
N ARG A 77 13.32 7.52 -11.06
CA ARG A 77 14.05 8.14 -9.94
C ARG A 77 14.19 7.19 -8.75
N CYS A 78 15.38 7.13 -8.16
CA CYS A 78 15.69 6.34 -6.98
C CYS A 78 15.64 7.21 -5.72
N LEU A 79 14.70 6.93 -4.81
CA LEU A 79 14.55 7.66 -3.56
C LEU A 79 15.47 7.06 -2.49
N ARG A 80 16.61 7.73 -2.28
CA ARG A 80 17.55 7.41 -1.19
C ARG A 80 17.09 8.11 0.11
N LYS A 81 17.09 7.37 1.22
CA LYS A 81 17.01 7.97 2.56
C LYS A 81 18.42 8.02 3.16
N ASP A 82 18.75 9.14 3.80
CA ASP A 82 20.11 9.45 4.30
C ASP A 82 20.68 8.43 5.32
N ASP A 83 19.82 7.64 5.96
CA ASP A 83 20.20 6.63 6.95
C ASP A 83 20.10 5.21 6.38
N ASN A 84 21.17 4.66 5.77
CA ASN A 84 21.46 3.21 5.54
C ASN A 84 20.29 2.25 5.22
N LEU A 85 19.18 2.78 4.74
CA LEU A 85 17.92 2.10 4.55
C LEU A 85 17.79 1.80 3.06
N THR A 86 17.26 0.62 2.77
CA THR A 86 17.00 0.15 1.41
C THR A 86 16.27 1.24 0.62
N SER A 87 16.95 1.82 -0.37
CA SER A 87 16.43 2.81 -1.31
C SER A 87 15.48 2.14 -2.29
N THR A 88 14.44 2.87 -2.68
CA THR A 88 13.36 2.35 -3.51
C THR A 88 13.05 3.33 -4.63
N CYS A 89 12.65 2.80 -5.79
CA CYS A 89 12.20 3.62 -6.91
C CYS A 89 10.98 4.46 -6.50
N GLU A 90 10.93 5.69 -7.03
CA GLU A 90 9.73 6.49 -7.09
C GLU A 90 8.79 5.88 -8.14
N ILE A 91 7.54 5.70 -7.75
CA ILE A 91 6.48 5.16 -8.60
C ILE A 91 5.36 6.18 -8.75
N TYR A 92 4.66 6.14 -9.87
CA TYR A 92 3.36 6.74 -10.07
C TYR A 92 2.27 5.70 -9.81
N GLY A 93 1.41 5.97 -8.83
CA GLY A 93 0.37 5.04 -8.41
C GLY A 93 -0.53 5.63 -7.32
N TRP A 94 -1.26 4.78 -6.61
CA TRP A 94 -2.06 5.19 -5.46
C TRP A 94 -1.17 5.47 -4.25
N CYS A 95 -1.00 6.76 -3.94
CA CYS A 95 -0.08 7.24 -2.92
C CYS A 95 -0.84 7.90 -1.75
N PRO A 96 -0.43 7.65 -0.48
CA PRO A 96 0.71 6.80 -0.09
C PRO A 96 0.40 5.32 -0.28
N ILE A 97 1.41 4.51 -0.58
CA ILE A 97 1.27 3.04 -0.61
C ILE A 97 0.85 2.47 0.74
N GLU A 98 0.24 1.29 0.73
CA GLU A 98 -0.18 0.59 1.94
C GLU A 98 0.99 0.38 2.90
N ARG A 99 0.81 0.77 4.16
CA ARG A 99 1.80 0.54 5.22
C ARG A 99 1.68 -0.87 5.75
N HIS A 100 2.74 -1.64 5.67
CA HIS A 100 2.75 -2.96 6.28
C HIS A 100 2.90 -2.91 7.81
N PHE A 101 1.80 -2.68 8.51
CA PHE A 101 1.66 -2.95 9.94
C PHE A 101 0.66 -4.08 10.14
N LYS A 102 0.91 -4.98 11.11
CA LYS A 102 -0.13 -5.91 11.56
C LYS A 102 -0.95 -5.18 12.64
N PRO A 103 -2.23 -4.87 12.39
CA PRO A 103 -3.13 -4.41 13.44
C PRO A 103 -3.10 -5.43 14.58
N LYS A 104 -2.96 -4.94 15.83
CA LYS A 104 -3.01 -5.77 17.04
C LYS A 104 -4.45 -5.96 17.50
#